data_AF-A0A661EYM4-F1
#
_entry.id   AF-A0A661EYM4-F1
#
_cell.length_a   1.000
_cell.length_b   1.000
_cell.length_c   1.000
_cell.angle_alpha   90.00
_cell.angle_beta   90.00
_cell.angle_gamma   90.00
#
_symmetry.space_group_name_H-M   'P 1'
#
loop_
_entity.id
_entity.type
_entity.pdbx_description
1 polymer ?
#
loop_
_entity_poly.entity_id
_entity_poly.type
_entity_poly.pdbx_seq_one_letter_code
_entity_poly.pdbx_strand_id
1 'polypeptide(L)'
;KRWGVYAHKVIDRKHPLIAEINTRFDVPHSRFNEVFQKDLEHHGAKVLVASPEAGVHLAVSADGFRIVFFQGHPEYDAISLMKEYKREVSRYINRETDQYPPFPEHYFNTEAQAIFNTYARHVKNALNNKQAILPFPDQEIEPFLDNTWRDTAKAVFNNWLGKVYQITNQDRRLPFMQGINPDNPLDL
;
A
#
# COMPACT_ATOMS: atom_id res chain seq x y z
N LYS A 1 12.93 2.21 6.15
CA LYS A 1 11.75 2.55 5.31
C LYS A 1 11.03 1.25 4.99
N ARG A 2 9.71 1.17 5.14
CA ARG A 2 8.91 0.06 4.61
C ARG A 2 8.59 0.40 3.15
N TRP A 3 9.12 -0.38 2.21
CA TRP A 3 9.08 -0.01 0.79
C TRP A 3 9.05 -1.25 -0.09
N GLY A 4 7.86 -1.59 -0.59
CA GLY A 4 7.66 -2.83 -1.33
C GLY A 4 6.19 -3.23 -1.38
N VAL A 5 5.94 -4.45 -1.85
CA VAL A 5 4.63 -5.10 -1.87
C VAL A 5 4.66 -6.25 -0.88
N TYR A 6 3.69 -6.34 0.03
CA TYR A 6 3.76 -7.32 1.12
C TYR A 6 2.48 -8.13 1.21
N ALA A 7 2.62 -9.41 1.55
CA ALA A 7 1.49 -10.27 1.82
C ALA A 7 0.83 -9.94 3.16
N HIS A 8 -0.50 -9.81 3.15
CA HIS A 8 -1.33 -9.51 4.31
C HIS A 8 -2.37 -10.61 4.53
N LYS A 9 -2.87 -10.71 5.76
CA LYS A 9 -3.95 -11.64 6.15
C LYS A 9 -5.09 -10.88 6.80
N VAL A 10 -6.32 -11.29 6.46
CA VAL A 10 -7.53 -10.83 7.16
C VAL A 10 -7.57 -11.47 8.56
N ILE A 11 -7.70 -10.61 9.59
CA ILE A 11 -7.76 -11.00 11.00
C ILE A 11 -9.20 -11.26 11.42
N ASP A 12 -10.08 -10.27 11.22
CA ASP A 12 -11.52 -10.40 11.48
C ASP A 12 -12.26 -10.59 10.15
N ARG A 13 -12.81 -11.79 9.94
CA ARG A 13 -13.52 -12.16 8.71
C ARG A 13 -15.00 -11.79 8.71
N LYS A 14 -15.55 -11.31 9.83
CA LYS A 14 -16.97 -10.95 9.94
C LYS A 14 -17.23 -9.50 9.54
N HIS A 15 -16.19 -8.67 9.53
CA HIS A 15 -16.35 -7.24 9.28
C HIS A 15 -16.78 -6.96 7.83
N PRO A 16 -17.82 -6.16 7.57
CA PRO A 16 -18.38 -5.99 6.23
C PRO A 16 -17.42 -5.33 5.23
N LEU A 17 -16.45 -4.55 5.70
CA LEU A 17 -15.43 -3.95 4.81
C LEU A 17 -14.56 -5.00 4.10
N ILE A 18 -14.38 -6.17 4.71
CA ILE A 18 -13.59 -7.27 4.15
C ILE A 18 -14.49 -8.42 3.67
N ALA A 19 -15.78 -8.16 3.46
CA ALA A 19 -16.69 -9.13 2.88
C ALA A 19 -16.28 -9.47 1.45
N GLU A 20 -16.34 -10.75 1.10
CA GLU A 20 -16.10 -11.26 -0.25
C GLU A 20 -14.72 -10.90 -0.85
N ILE A 21 -13.72 -10.66 0.01
CA ILE A 21 -12.33 -10.49 -0.43
C ILE A 21 -11.49 -11.74 -0.16
N ASN A 22 -10.31 -11.80 -0.78
CA ASN A 22 -9.33 -12.84 -0.50
C ASN A 22 -8.87 -12.79 0.97
N THR A 23 -8.76 -13.95 1.62
CA THR A 23 -8.31 -14.01 3.02
C THR A 23 -6.82 -13.72 3.21
N ARG A 24 -6.05 -13.79 2.11
CA ARG A 24 -4.66 -13.36 1.99
C ARG A 24 -4.52 -12.61 0.66
N PHE A 25 -3.88 -11.45 0.68
CA PHE A 25 -3.66 -10.62 -0.49
C PHE A 25 -2.47 -9.69 -0.26
N ASP A 26 -1.95 -9.12 -1.32
CA ASP A 26 -0.80 -8.23 -1.25
C ASP A 26 -1.22 -6.76 -1.14
N VAL A 27 -0.36 -5.93 -0.56
CA VAL A 27 -0.56 -4.48 -0.50
C VAL A 27 0.81 -3.78 -0.60
N PRO A 28 0.93 -2.72 -1.41
CA PRO A 28 2.12 -1.89 -1.44
C PRO A 28 2.22 -1.03 -0.16
N HIS A 29 3.43 -0.85 0.35
CA HIS A 29 3.75 0.09 1.42
C HIS A 29 4.92 0.97 0.98
N SER A 30 4.87 2.28 1.24
CA SER A 30 5.97 3.21 1.02
C SER A 30 6.00 4.27 2.12
N ARG A 31 6.59 3.94 3.27
CA ARG A 31 6.56 4.81 4.45
C ARG A 31 7.79 4.69 5.33
N PHE A 32 8.04 5.73 6.12
CA PHE A 32 9.09 5.75 7.15
C PHE A 32 8.54 5.52 8.56
N ASN A 33 7.32 6.00 8.84
CA ASN A 33 6.66 5.80 10.12
C ASN A 33 6.17 4.35 10.26
N GLU A 34 5.86 3.97 11.49
CA GLU A 34 5.23 2.70 11.83
C GLU A 34 4.13 2.91 12.85
N VAL A 35 3.03 2.17 12.70
CA VAL A 35 1.91 2.14 13.62
C VAL A 35 1.71 0.69 14.05
N PHE A 36 1.93 0.40 15.33
CA PHE A 36 1.88 -0.96 15.83
C PHE A 36 0.43 -1.39 16.10
N GLN A 37 0.13 -2.65 15.79
CA GLN A 37 -1.19 -3.24 16.01
C GLN A 37 -1.64 -3.09 17.47
N LYS A 38 -0.74 -3.38 18.42
CA LYS A 38 -1.02 -3.29 19.85
C LYS A 38 -1.41 -1.88 20.30
N ASP A 39 -0.80 -0.85 19.72
CA ASP A 39 -1.09 0.54 20.08
C ASP A 39 -2.48 0.95 19.57
N LEU A 40 -2.85 0.53 18.36
CA LEU A 40 -4.19 0.75 17.83
C LEU A 40 -5.26 0.05 18.67
N GLU A 41 -5.05 -1.23 18.98
CA GLU A 41 -5.95 -2.02 19.81
C GLU A 41 -6.08 -1.46 21.23
N HIS A 42 -4.98 -0.98 21.82
CA HIS A 42 -4.99 -0.31 23.13
C HIS A 42 -5.87 0.94 23.13
N HIS A 43 -5.91 1.68 22.02
CA HIS A 43 -6.75 2.87 21.85
C HIS A 43 -8.13 2.55 21.25
N GLY A 44 -8.55 1.28 21.30
CA GLY A 44 -9.89 0.83 20.93
C GLY A 44 -10.12 0.66 19.43
N ALA A 45 -9.13 0.86 18.57
CA ALA A 45 -9.28 0.56 17.14
C ALA A 45 -9.28 -0.96 16.90
N LYS A 46 -10.03 -1.40 15.89
CA LYS A 46 -10.14 -2.80 15.49
C LYS A 46 -9.32 -3.03 14.23
N VAL A 47 -8.29 -3.87 14.30
CA VAL A 47 -7.43 -4.17 13.16
C VAL A 47 -8.06 -5.30 12.34
N LEU A 48 -8.29 -5.05 11.05
CA LEU A 48 -8.96 -5.98 10.15
C LEU A 48 -7.97 -6.75 9.28
N VAL A 49 -6.87 -6.11 8.90
CA VAL A 49 -5.86 -6.70 8.00
C VAL A 49 -4.46 -6.28 8.43
N ALA A 50 -3.56 -7.26 8.58
CA ALA A 50 -2.16 -7.02 8.90
C ALA A 50 -1.23 -8.01 8.18
N SER A 51 0.04 -7.62 8.08
CA SER A 51 1.15 -8.43 7.59
C SER A 51 2.14 -8.69 8.73
N PRO A 52 2.68 -9.91 8.87
CA PRO A 52 3.81 -10.16 9.77
C PRO A 52 5.05 -9.33 9.44
N GLU A 53 5.21 -8.95 8.17
CA GLU A 53 6.36 -8.20 7.68
C GLU A 53 6.08 -6.70 7.63
N ALA A 54 4.95 -6.29 7.06
CA ALA A 54 4.61 -4.87 6.89
C ALA A 54 3.78 -4.27 8.03
N GLY A 55 3.31 -5.04 9.00
CA GLY A 55 2.47 -4.55 10.09
C GLY A 55 1.03 -4.27 9.66
N VAL A 56 0.36 -3.32 10.32
CA VAL A 56 -1.05 -3.00 10.06
C VAL A 56 -1.24 -2.49 8.63
N HIS A 57 -2.31 -2.94 7.98
CA HIS A 57 -2.79 -2.36 6.71
C HIS A 57 -4.13 -1.65 6.89
N LEU A 58 -5.14 -2.36 7.40
CA LEU A 58 -6.50 -1.86 7.54
C LEU A 58 -6.96 -1.98 8.99
N ALA A 59 -7.45 -0.88 9.54
CA ALA A 59 -8.11 -0.84 10.85
C ALA A 59 -9.32 0.09 10.80
N VAL A 60 -10.20 -0.03 11.78
CA VAL A 60 -11.37 0.84 11.95
C VAL A 60 -11.47 1.36 13.38
N SER A 61 -12.21 2.45 13.59
CA SER A 61 -12.53 2.97 14.92
C SER A 61 -13.27 1.93 15.79
N ALA A 62 -13.41 2.22 17.10
CA ALA A 62 -14.02 1.30 18.06
C ALA A 62 -15.45 0.86 17.69
N ASP A 63 -16.23 1.77 17.12
CA ASP A 63 -17.57 1.53 16.58
C ASP A 63 -17.58 0.69 15.29
N GLY A 64 -16.41 0.42 14.72
CA GLY A 64 -16.24 -0.37 13.50
C GLY A 64 -16.34 0.42 12.18
N PHE A 65 -16.66 1.72 12.20
CA PHE A 65 -16.98 2.39 10.92
C PHE A 65 -16.62 3.87 10.77
N ARG A 66 -16.79 4.71 11.82
CA ARG A 66 -16.63 6.18 11.69
C ARG A 66 -15.29 6.59 11.09
N ILE A 67 -14.22 5.87 11.41
CA ILE A 67 -12.88 6.12 10.88
C ILE A 67 -12.33 4.82 10.31
N VAL A 68 -11.85 4.87 9.06
CA VAL A 68 -11.16 3.77 8.39
C VAL A 68 -9.71 4.18 8.17
N PHE A 69 -8.78 3.35 8.66
CA PHE A 69 -7.35 3.62 8.62
C PHE A 69 -6.67 2.72 7.59
N PHE A 70 -5.86 3.32 6.72
CA PHE A 70 -4.97 2.60 5.81
C PHE A 70 -3.51 2.98 6.09
N GLN A 71 -2.63 2.00 6.26
CA GLN A 71 -1.17 2.18 6.38
C GLN A 71 -0.40 1.76 5.11
N GLY A 72 -1.03 0.92 4.28
CA GLY A 72 -0.55 0.61 2.94
C GLY A 72 -1.23 1.49 1.89
N HIS A 73 -0.85 1.31 0.63
CA HIS A 73 -1.29 2.11 -0.51
C HIS A 73 -2.12 1.31 -1.53
N PRO A 74 -3.30 0.78 -1.15
CA PRO A 74 -4.12 -0.04 -2.04
C PRO A 74 -4.56 0.71 -3.31
N GLU A 75 -4.47 2.05 -3.33
CA GLU A 75 -4.74 2.93 -4.47
C GLU A 75 -3.64 2.95 -5.54
N TYR A 76 -2.44 2.43 -5.25
CA TYR A 76 -1.31 2.50 -6.18
C TYR A 76 -1.56 1.74 -7.48
N ASP A 77 -1.00 2.27 -8.56
CA ASP A 77 -0.92 1.59 -9.85
C ASP A 77 0.27 0.61 -9.86
N ALA A 78 0.27 -0.34 -10.81
CA ALA A 78 1.36 -1.28 -11.03
C ALA A 78 2.72 -0.56 -11.15
N ILE A 79 2.75 0.64 -11.74
CA ILE A 79 3.98 1.42 -11.96
C ILE A 79 4.41 2.33 -10.79
N SER A 80 3.60 2.47 -9.73
CA SER A 80 3.83 3.49 -8.70
C SER A 80 5.17 3.33 -7.98
N LEU A 81 5.49 2.12 -7.50
CA LEU A 81 6.76 1.88 -6.81
C LEU A 81 7.97 1.97 -7.78
N MET A 82 7.80 1.64 -9.06
CA MET A 82 8.83 1.84 -10.08
C MET A 82 9.15 3.33 -10.25
N LYS A 83 8.14 4.20 -10.27
CA LYS A 83 8.36 5.66 -10.33
C LYS A 83 9.13 6.17 -9.12
N GLU A 84 8.85 5.64 -7.93
CA GLU A 84 9.65 5.96 -6.74
C GLU A 84 11.09 5.48 -6.87
N TYR A 85 11.30 4.24 -7.31
CA TYR A 85 12.63 3.68 -7.50
C TYR A 85 13.43 4.48 -8.53
N LYS A 86 12.81 4.85 -9.66
CA LYS A 86 13.39 5.74 -10.67
C LYS A 86 13.84 7.06 -10.06
N ARG A 87 13.00 7.69 -9.23
CA ARG A 87 13.36 8.92 -8.52
C ARG A 87 14.58 8.71 -7.63
N GLU A 88 14.64 7.64 -6.84
CA GLU A 88 15.82 7.37 -6.00
C GLU A 88 17.09 7.12 -6.82
N VAL A 89 16.98 6.48 -7.99
CA VAL A 89 18.11 6.33 -8.94
C VAL A 89 18.54 7.69 -9.50
N SER A 90 17.60 8.55 -9.85
CA SER A 90 17.91 9.92 -10.30
C SER A 90 18.62 10.75 -9.22
N ARG A 91 18.20 10.63 -7.95
CA ARG A 91 18.89 11.29 -6.82
C ARG A 91 20.35 10.83 -6.69
N TYR A 92 20.60 9.54 -6.85
CA TYR A 92 21.96 9.00 -6.89
C TYR A 92 22.77 9.57 -8.07
N ILE A 93 22.18 9.62 -9.27
CA ILE A 93 22.82 10.19 -10.47
C ILE A 93 23.19 11.67 -10.25
N ASN A 94 22.30 12.42 -9.60
CA ASN A 94 22.48 13.85 -9.29
C ASN A 94 23.40 14.11 -8.09
N ARG A 95 23.98 13.07 -7.48
CA ARG A 95 24.84 13.18 -6.27
C ARG A 95 24.10 13.75 -5.05
N GLU A 96 22.79 13.56 -4.98
CA GLU A 96 21.99 13.87 -3.78
C GLU A 96 22.06 12.74 -2.74
N THR A 97 22.46 11.54 -3.17
CA THR A 97 22.74 10.38 -2.31
C THR A 97 24.01 9.68 -2.76
N ASP A 98 24.79 9.17 -1.81
CA ASP A 98 26.04 8.45 -2.11
C ASP A 98 25.82 6.97 -2.46
N GLN A 99 24.64 6.44 -2.12
CA GLN A 99 24.31 5.03 -2.30
C GLN A 99 23.25 4.87 -3.39
N TYR A 100 23.51 3.91 -4.29
CA TYR A 100 22.53 3.46 -5.27
C TYR A 100 21.39 2.75 -4.52
N PRO A 101 20.11 3.08 -4.79
CA PRO A 101 19.00 2.56 -4.00
C PRO A 101 18.85 1.04 -4.11
N PRO A 102 18.40 0.37 -3.04
CA PRO A 102 17.95 -1.02 -3.14
C PRO A 102 16.64 -1.11 -3.94
N PHE A 103 16.25 -2.32 -4.31
CA PHE A 103 14.92 -2.55 -4.87
C PHE A 103 13.83 -2.41 -3.79
N PRO A 104 12.61 -1.96 -4.15
CA PRO A 104 11.44 -2.18 -3.31
C PRO A 104 11.24 -3.69 -3.11
N GLU A 105 10.97 -4.09 -1.87
CA GLU A 105 10.82 -5.49 -1.48
C GLU A 105 9.63 -6.15 -2.20
N HIS A 106 9.82 -7.37 -2.69
CA HIS A 106 8.83 -8.20 -3.38
C HIS A 106 8.05 -7.53 -4.53
N TYR A 107 8.62 -6.50 -5.17
CA TYR A 107 7.95 -5.75 -6.24
C TYR A 107 8.44 -6.10 -7.64
N PHE A 108 9.77 -6.20 -7.84
CA PHE A 108 10.35 -6.58 -9.13
C PHE A 108 10.62 -8.09 -9.17
N ASN A 109 10.16 -8.76 -10.23
CA ASN A 109 10.49 -10.16 -10.50
C ASN A 109 11.96 -10.32 -10.93
N THR A 110 12.41 -11.57 -11.15
CA THR A 110 13.80 -11.89 -11.49
C THR A 110 14.27 -11.22 -12.79
N GLU A 111 13.40 -11.18 -13.80
CA GLU A 111 13.66 -10.58 -15.11
C GLU A 111 13.86 -9.06 -14.99
N ALA A 112 12.94 -8.37 -14.33
CA ALA A 112 13.04 -6.94 -14.07
C ALA A 112 14.29 -6.59 -13.25
N GLN A 113 14.61 -7.40 -12.24
CA GLN A 113 15.83 -7.23 -11.44
C GLN A 113 17.10 -7.39 -12.29
N ALA A 114 17.14 -8.33 -13.24
CA ALA A 114 18.29 -8.52 -14.12
C ALA A 114 18.54 -7.30 -15.02
N ILE A 115 17.47 -6.72 -15.58
CA ILE A 115 17.52 -5.48 -16.38
C ILE A 115 18.02 -4.32 -15.51
N PHE A 116 17.44 -4.13 -14.32
CA PHE A 116 17.87 -3.05 -13.44
C PHE A 116 19.28 -3.21 -12.88
N ASN A 117 19.74 -4.44 -12.64
CA ASN A 117 21.12 -4.70 -12.23
C ASN A 117 22.11 -4.33 -13.34
N THR A 118 21.74 -4.55 -14.60
CA THR A 118 22.52 -4.11 -15.76
C THR A 118 22.52 -2.59 -15.87
N TYR A 119 21.36 -1.95 -15.71
CA TYR A 119 21.24 -0.50 -15.67
C TYR A 119 22.06 0.13 -14.54
N ALA A 120 22.02 -0.44 -13.33
CA ALA A 120 22.78 0.03 -12.17
C ALA A 120 24.29 -0.03 -12.42
N ARG A 121 24.79 -1.09 -13.05
CA ARG A 121 26.21 -1.20 -13.46
C ARG A 121 26.56 -0.13 -14.49
N HIS A 122 25.71 0.08 -15.50
CA HIS A 122 25.88 1.14 -16.48
C HIS A 122 25.99 2.52 -15.82
N VAL A 123 25.03 2.87 -14.97
CA VAL A 123 25.00 4.16 -14.26
C VAL A 123 26.28 4.37 -13.44
N LYS A 124 26.72 3.37 -12.66
CA LYS A 124 27.94 3.46 -11.85
C LYS A 124 29.19 3.66 -12.72
N ASN A 125 29.32 2.91 -13.80
CA ASN A 125 30.46 3.03 -14.72
C ASN A 125 30.46 4.38 -15.45
N ALA A 126 29.30 4.84 -15.93
CA ALA A 126 29.16 6.11 -16.63
C ALA A 126 29.53 7.29 -15.72
N LEU A 127 29.08 7.26 -14.45
CA LEU A 127 29.43 8.27 -13.46
C LEU A 127 30.94 8.31 -13.15
N ASN A 128 31.59 7.15 -13.03
CA ASN A 128 33.03 7.08 -12.76
C ASN A 128 33.88 7.55 -13.95
N ASN A 129 33.43 7.24 -15.17
CA ASN A 129 34.15 7.59 -16.40
C ASN A 129 33.69 8.92 -17.04
N LYS A 130 32.78 9.66 -16.38
CA LYS A 130 32.18 10.91 -16.90
C LYS A 130 31.53 10.74 -18.29
N GLN A 131 30.86 9.61 -18.51
CA GLN A 131 30.14 9.30 -19.74
C GLN A 131 28.64 9.61 -19.61
N ALA A 132 27.96 9.72 -20.74
CA ALA A 132 26.51 9.89 -20.78
C ALA A 132 25.78 8.67 -20.18
N ILE A 133 24.75 8.94 -19.38
CA ILE A 133 23.90 7.91 -18.78
C ILE A 133 22.74 7.61 -19.74
N LEU A 134 22.44 6.33 -19.93
CA LEU A 134 21.31 5.92 -20.76
C LEU A 134 19.99 6.28 -20.06
N PRO A 135 18.91 6.52 -20.82
CA PRO A 135 17.57 6.69 -20.26
C PRO A 135 17.19 5.53 -19.34
N PHE A 136 16.36 5.81 -18.33
CA PHE A 136 15.82 4.77 -17.46
C PHE A 136 14.98 3.79 -18.29
N PRO A 137 15.08 2.46 -18.06
CA PRO A 137 14.47 1.45 -18.93
C PRO A 137 12.98 1.23 -18.64
N ASP A 138 12.16 2.30 -18.58
CA ASP A 138 10.74 2.21 -18.17
C ASP A 138 9.95 1.20 -19.03
N GLN A 139 10.07 1.30 -20.36
CA GLN A 139 9.33 0.47 -21.32
C GLN A 139 9.73 -1.01 -21.29
N GLU A 140 10.99 -1.30 -20.98
CA GLU A 140 11.49 -2.67 -20.87
C GLU A 140 10.98 -3.35 -19.58
N ILE A 141 10.70 -2.56 -18.54
CA ILE A 141 10.31 -3.06 -17.22
C ILE A 141 8.79 -3.23 -17.11
N GLU A 142 8.00 -2.35 -17.71
CA GLU A 142 6.54 -2.31 -17.57
C GLU A 142 5.85 -3.68 -17.77
N PRO A 143 6.22 -4.53 -18.76
CA PRO A 143 5.61 -5.85 -18.95
C PRO A 143 5.83 -6.84 -17.80
N PHE A 144 6.79 -6.59 -16.92
CA PHE A 144 7.15 -7.45 -15.79
C PHE A 144 6.54 -7.01 -14.45
N LEU A 145 5.74 -5.93 -14.45
CA LEU A 145 5.13 -5.39 -13.24
C LEU A 145 3.74 -6.00 -13.02
N ASP A 146 3.61 -6.73 -11.92
CA ASP A 146 2.33 -7.28 -11.50
C ASP A 146 1.55 -6.32 -10.60
N ASN A 147 0.23 -6.31 -10.75
CA ASN A 147 -0.65 -5.68 -9.78
C ASN A 147 -1.46 -6.76 -9.05
N THR A 148 -0.97 -7.12 -7.86
CA THR A 148 -1.55 -8.19 -7.04
C THR A 148 -2.54 -7.70 -5.97
N TRP A 149 -2.82 -6.39 -5.94
CA TRP A 149 -3.62 -5.75 -4.87
C TRP A 149 -4.91 -5.09 -5.34
N ARG A 150 -4.99 -4.66 -6.61
CA ARG A 150 -6.06 -3.76 -7.11
C ARG A 150 -7.47 -4.31 -6.95
N ASP A 151 -7.70 -5.58 -7.23
CA ASP A 151 -9.06 -6.13 -7.16
C ASP A 151 -9.55 -6.23 -5.71
N THR A 152 -8.65 -6.59 -4.79
CA THR A 152 -8.98 -6.57 -3.36
C THR A 152 -9.19 -5.15 -2.86
N ALA A 153 -8.36 -4.20 -3.31
CA ALA A 153 -8.54 -2.78 -3.01
C ALA A 153 -9.93 -2.29 -3.45
N LYS A 154 -10.30 -2.54 -4.71
CA LYS A 154 -11.62 -2.19 -5.25
C LYS A 154 -12.76 -2.78 -4.42
N ALA A 155 -12.66 -4.05 -4.04
CA ALA A 155 -13.68 -4.69 -3.20
C ALA A 155 -13.82 -4.00 -1.83
N VAL A 156 -12.70 -3.72 -1.14
CA VAL A 156 -12.72 -3.00 0.15
C VAL A 156 -13.34 -1.60 0.00
N PHE A 157 -12.94 -0.83 -1.02
CA PHE A 157 -13.52 0.50 -1.26
C PHE A 157 -15.01 0.43 -1.62
N ASN A 158 -15.44 -0.55 -2.41
CA ASN A 158 -16.85 -0.75 -2.75
C ASN A 158 -17.68 -1.13 -1.52
N ASN A 159 -17.16 -2.04 -0.67
CA ASN A 159 -17.80 -2.39 0.60
C ASN A 159 -17.94 -1.18 1.52
N TRP A 160 -16.88 -0.35 1.60
CA TRP A 160 -16.91 0.88 2.38
C TRP A 160 -17.94 1.87 1.86
N LEU A 161 -17.93 2.18 0.57
CA LEU A 161 -18.90 3.08 -0.06
C LEU A 161 -20.33 2.55 0.13
N GLY A 162 -20.55 1.25 -0.10
CA GLY A 162 -21.85 0.61 0.13
C GLY A 162 -22.36 0.82 1.55
N LYS A 163 -21.49 0.67 2.56
CA LYS A 163 -21.86 0.97 3.95
C LYS A 163 -22.09 2.45 4.20
N VAL A 164 -21.30 3.36 3.61
CA VAL A 164 -21.58 4.80 3.71
C VAL A 164 -23.01 5.09 3.24
N TYR A 165 -23.40 4.56 2.08
CA TYR A 165 -24.77 4.74 1.57
C TYR A 165 -25.87 4.11 2.46
N GLN A 166 -25.58 3.00 3.14
CA GLN A 166 -26.57 2.25 3.92
C GLN A 166 -26.82 2.83 5.31
N ILE A 167 -25.80 3.39 5.96
CA ILE A 167 -25.88 3.74 7.40
C ILE A 167 -25.62 5.22 7.71
N THR A 168 -25.01 6.00 6.81
CA THR A 168 -24.68 7.41 7.10
C THR A 168 -25.81 8.37 6.71
N ASN A 169 -25.88 9.51 7.40
CA ASN A 169 -26.93 10.51 7.14
C ASN A 169 -26.62 11.34 5.88
N GLN A 170 -27.65 11.76 5.15
CA GLN A 170 -27.50 12.74 4.07
C GLN A 170 -27.20 14.14 4.60
N ASP A 171 -27.74 14.49 5.77
CA ASP A 171 -27.39 15.71 6.49
C ASP A 171 -26.01 15.53 7.13
N ARG A 172 -25.01 16.23 6.60
CA ARG A 172 -23.60 16.17 7.03
C ARG A 172 -23.38 16.60 8.48
N ARG A 173 -24.38 17.17 9.15
CA ARG A 173 -24.36 17.51 10.59
C ARG A 173 -24.62 16.29 11.47
N LEU A 174 -25.15 15.20 10.91
CA LEU A 174 -25.47 13.97 11.60
C LEU A 174 -24.58 12.83 11.05
N PRO A 175 -23.96 12.00 11.92
CA PRO A 175 -23.09 10.93 11.46
C PRO A 175 -23.86 9.78 10.79
N PHE A 176 -25.02 9.42 11.33
CA PHE A 176 -25.78 8.24 10.93
C PHE A 176 -27.26 8.51 10.70
N MET A 177 -27.91 7.63 9.95
CA MET A 177 -29.36 7.64 9.76
C MET A 177 -30.11 7.40 11.08
N GLN A 178 -31.37 7.82 11.15
CA GLN A 178 -32.21 7.59 12.32
C GLN A 178 -32.35 6.07 12.59
N GLY A 179 -32.20 5.68 13.86
CA GLY A 179 -32.28 4.27 14.29
C GLY A 179 -30.97 3.51 14.28
N ILE A 180 -29.89 4.08 13.72
CA ILE A 180 -28.55 3.49 13.79
C ILE A 180 -27.91 3.84 15.13
N ASN A 181 -27.43 2.81 15.85
CA ASN A 181 -26.67 3.00 17.08
C ASN A 181 -25.29 3.59 16.74
N PRO A 182 -24.94 4.80 17.19
CA PRO A 182 -23.64 5.40 16.87
C PRO A 182 -22.44 4.62 17.42
N ASP A 183 -22.63 3.83 18.49
CA ASP A 183 -21.56 3.04 19.10
C ASP A 183 -21.44 1.62 18.51
N ASN A 184 -22.44 1.18 17.73
CA ASN A 184 -22.40 -0.05 16.94
C ASN A 184 -23.17 0.13 15.61
N PRO A 185 -22.70 0.97 14.68
CA PRO A 185 -23.41 1.30 13.45
C PRO A 185 -23.52 0.14 12.46
N LEU A 186 -22.74 -0.93 12.67
CA LEU A 186 -22.72 -2.12 11.82
C LEU A 186 -23.46 -3.32 12.43
N ASP A 187 -23.97 -3.19 13.66
CA ASP A 187 -24.63 -4.26 14.42
C ASP A 187 -23.82 -5.57 14.47
N LEU A 188 -22.52 -5.43 14.75
CA LEU A 188 -21.55 -6.53 14.84
C LEU A 188 -21.43 -7.10 16.25
#